data_AF-A0A2N5Q036-F1
#
_entry.id   AF-A0A2N5Q036-F1
#
_cell.length_a   1.000
_cell.length_b   1.000
_cell.length_c   1.000
_cell.angle_alpha   90.00
_cell.angle_beta   90.00
_cell.angle_gamma   90.00
#
_symmetry.space_group_name_H-M   'P 1'
#
loop_
_entity.id
_entity.type
_entity.pdbx_description
1 polymer ?
#
loop_
_entity_poly.entity_id
_entity_poly.type
_entity_poly.pdbx_seq_one_letter_code
_entity_poly.pdbx_strand_id
1 'polypeptide(L)'
;MKTNEIIKEINNKFAETYKNASPFVDSGELWNFCMDTIKNPITLSNIVFANDMGIPPVKSLVTIYKRKMFPDSTFQFTGLQSQYMGALMGFVFKFVLGYQSQKERCKVEFLGVKTATRFLEGPVIDFEE
;
A
#
# COMPACT_ATOMS: atom_id res chain seq x y z
N MET A 1 11.24 0.14 -13.48
CA MET A 1 10.78 1.37 -12.79
C MET A 1 11.54 1.50 -11.50
N LYS A 2 12.17 2.65 -11.28
CA LYS A 2 12.97 2.88 -10.06
C LYS A 2 12.05 3.14 -8.89
N THR A 3 12.19 2.40 -7.80
CA THR A 3 11.35 2.61 -6.62
C THR A 3 11.59 3.98 -5.98
N ASN A 4 12.78 4.56 -6.15
CA ASN A 4 13.04 5.94 -5.75
C ASN A 4 12.17 6.98 -6.49
N GLU A 5 11.81 6.73 -7.77
CA GLU A 5 10.87 7.57 -8.51
C GLU A 5 9.44 7.44 -7.96
N ILE A 6 9.04 6.24 -7.55
CA ILE A 6 7.75 5.98 -6.90
C ILE A 6 7.65 6.76 -5.58
N ILE A 7 8.69 6.73 -4.76
CA ILE A 7 8.74 7.51 -3.51
C ILE A 7 8.67 9.01 -3.79
N LYS A 8 9.37 9.49 -4.81
CA LYS A 8 9.31 10.90 -5.23
C LYS A 8 7.89 11.30 -5.64
N GLU A 9 7.20 10.47 -6.41
CA GLU A 9 5.80 10.71 -6.81
C GLU A 9 4.84 10.74 -5.60
N ILE A 10 5.02 9.82 -4.63
CA ILE A 10 4.24 9.83 -3.38
C ILE A 10 4.45 11.16 -2.64
N ASN A 11 5.70 11.55 -2.38
CA ASN A 11 6.01 12.75 -1.62
C ASN A 11 5.48 14.03 -2.29
N ASN A 12 5.47 14.07 -3.63
CA ASN A 12 5.02 15.24 -4.37
C ASN A 12 3.50 15.35 -4.48
N LYS A 13 2.78 14.23 -4.66
CA LYS A 13 1.38 14.26 -5.14
C LYS A 13 0.38 13.54 -4.24
N PHE A 14 0.83 12.73 -3.28
CA PHE A 14 -0.08 11.94 -2.45
C PHE A 14 -1.02 12.82 -1.60
N ALA A 15 -0.46 13.79 -0.87
CA ALA A 15 -1.24 14.66 0.03
C ALA A 15 -2.22 15.56 -0.75
N GLU A 16 -1.88 15.96 -1.97
CA GLU A 16 -2.75 16.75 -2.85
C GLU A 16 -3.90 15.90 -3.42
N THR A 17 -3.61 14.66 -3.79
CA THR A 17 -4.58 13.71 -4.37
C THR A 17 -5.55 13.16 -3.32
N TYR A 18 -5.03 12.83 -2.14
CA TYR A 18 -5.79 12.28 -1.02
C TYR A 18 -5.75 13.25 0.17
N LYS A 19 -6.41 14.40 0.03
CA LYS A 19 -6.43 15.47 1.06
C LYS A 19 -6.79 14.96 2.46
N ASN A 20 -7.76 14.05 2.56
CA ASN A 20 -8.18 13.48 3.85
C ASN A 20 -7.10 12.59 4.49
N ALA A 21 -6.15 12.09 3.71
CA ALA A 21 -5.02 11.29 4.16
C ALA A 21 -3.70 12.09 4.23
N SER A 22 -3.73 13.42 4.00
CA SER A 22 -2.54 14.26 4.18
C SER A 22 -1.92 14.17 5.58
N PRO A 23 -2.69 14.02 6.69
CA PRO A 23 -2.09 13.86 8.02
C PRO A 23 -1.31 12.55 8.19
N PHE A 24 -1.36 11.64 7.22
CA PHE A 24 -0.60 10.40 7.25
C PHE A 24 0.87 10.60 6.85
N VAL A 25 1.16 11.61 6.03
CA VAL A 25 2.53 11.91 5.58
C VAL A 25 3.37 12.29 6.79
N ASP A 26 4.52 11.62 6.94
CA ASP A 26 5.47 11.81 8.04
C ASP A 26 4.86 11.63 9.45
N SER A 27 3.76 10.88 9.55
CA SER A 27 3.03 10.63 10.80
C SER A 27 3.72 9.66 11.78
N GLY A 28 4.91 9.16 11.43
CA GLY A 28 5.72 8.28 12.28
C GLY A 28 5.86 6.86 11.73
N GLU A 29 5.87 5.88 12.64
CA GLU A 29 6.33 4.51 12.35
C GLU A 29 5.54 3.81 11.23
N LEU A 30 4.22 3.96 11.18
CA LEU A 30 3.40 3.33 10.15
C LEU A 30 3.69 3.92 8.76
N TRP A 31 3.87 5.23 8.67
CA TRP A 31 4.26 5.90 7.42
C TRP A 31 5.63 5.41 6.97
N ASN A 32 6.63 5.45 7.87
CA ASN A 32 8.00 5.01 7.58
C ASN A 32 8.01 3.56 7.09
N PHE A 33 7.28 2.66 7.76
CA PHE A 33 7.13 1.28 7.33
C PHE A 33 6.57 1.15 5.92
N CYS A 34 5.53 1.93 5.59
CA CYS A 34 4.94 1.91 4.25
C CYS A 34 5.94 2.39 3.20
N MET A 35 6.67 3.48 3.48
CA MET A 35 7.69 4.02 2.57
C MET A 35 8.83 3.02 2.36
N ASP A 36 9.35 2.41 3.42
CA ASP A 36 10.43 1.41 3.33
C ASP A 36 9.98 0.17 2.55
N THR A 37 8.72 -0.25 2.73
CA THR A 37 8.12 -1.36 1.99
C THR A 37 8.03 -1.04 0.49
N ILE A 38 7.57 0.16 0.13
CA ILE A 38 7.42 0.59 -1.27
C ILE A 38 8.78 0.85 -1.92
N LYS A 39 9.74 1.40 -1.17
CA LYS A 39 11.10 1.69 -1.64
C LYS A 39 11.87 0.41 -1.96
N ASN A 40 11.57 -0.71 -1.31
CA ASN A 40 12.24 -1.98 -1.57
C ASN A 40 11.66 -2.67 -2.83
N PRO A 41 12.43 -2.84 -3.92
CA PRO A 41 11.92 -3.38 -5.20
C PRO A 41 11.32 -4.77 -5.08
N ILE A 42 11.95 -5.65 -4.29
CA ILE A 42 11.49 -7.03 -4.07
C ILE A 42 10.15 -7.03 -3.33
N THR A 43 10.02 -6.20 -2.30
CA THR A 43 8.80 -6.15 -1.48
C THR A 43 7.64 -5.56 -2.28
N LEU A 44 7.86 -4.48 -3.03
CA LEU A 44 6.84 -3.90 -3.90
C LEU A 44 6.44 -4.85 -5.03
N SER A 45 7.41 -5.52 -5.68
CA SER A 45 7.16 -6.55 -6.70
C SER A 45 6.26 -7.67 -6.16
N ASN A 46 6.54 -8.17 -4.96
CA ASN A 46 5.70 -9.19 -4.32
C ASN A 46 4.26 -8.71 -4.06
N ILE A 47 4.08 -7.44 -3.67
CA ILE A 47 2.75 -6.86 -3.44
C ILE A 47 1.98 -6.75 -4.78
N VAL A 48 2.65 -6.30 -5.84
CA VAL A 48 2.09 -6.18 -7.20
C VAL A 48 1.68 -7.55 -7.73
N PHE A 49 2.59 -8.53 -7.68
CA PHE A 49 2.31 -9.91 -8.08
C PHE A 49 1.12 -10.50 -7.31
N ALA A 50 1.06 -10.30 -5.99
CA ALA A 50 -0.06 -10.77 -5.17
C ALA A 50 -1.39 -10.10 -5.57
N ASN A 51 -1.39 -8.80 -5.90
CA ASN A 51 -2.57 -8.09 -6.41
C ASN A 51 -3.08 -8.70 -7.72
N ASP A 52 -2.18 -8.99 -8.64
CA ASP A 52 -2.54 -9.59 -9.93
C ASP A 52 -3.12 -10.99 -9.73
N MET A 53 -2.65 -11.73 -8.72
CA MET A 53 -3.17 -13.03 -8.30
C MET A 53 -4.45 -12.99 -7.44
N GLY A 54 -4.99 -11.80 -7.11
CA GLY A 54 -6.27 -11.69 -6.38
C GLY A 54 -6.19 -11.14 -4.96
N ILE A 55 -5.02 -10.81 -4.45
CA ILE A 55 -4.83 -10.36 -3.08
C ILE A 55 -4.67 -8.83 -3.04
N PRO A 56 -5.60 -8.08 -2.43
CA PRO A 56 -5.51 -6.62 -2.36
C PRO A 56 -4.15 -6.13 -1.81
N PRO A 57 -3.57 -5.02 -2.32
CA PRO A 57 -2.24 -4.57 -1.92
C PRO A 57 -2.11 -4.32 -0.41
N VAL A 58 -3.16 -3.77 0.20
CA VAL A 58 -3.18 -3.52 1.66
C VAL A 58 -3.08 -4.83 2.44
N LYS A 59 -3.69 -5.94 1.98
CA LYS A 59 -3.59 -7.24 2.65
C LYS A 59 -2.15 -7.77 2.65
N SER A 60 -1.45 -7.60 1.52
CA SER A 60 -0.03 -7.94 1.41
C SER A 60 0.82 -7.05 2.34
N LEU A 61 0.58 -5.73 2.35
CA LEU A 61 1.25 -4.78 3.23
C LEU A 61 1.12 -5.15 4.71
N VAL A 62 -0.09 -5.41 5.20
CA VAL A 62 -0.29 -5.78 6.62
C VAL A 62 0.26 -7.17 6.95
N THR A 63 0.33 -8.08 5.97
CA THR A 63 0.99 -9.38 6.13
C THR A 63 2.49 -9.20 6.31
N ILE A 64 3.11 -8.31 5.52
CA ILE A 64 4.52 -7.94 5.67
C ILE A 64 4.75 -7.25 7.02
N TYR A 65 3.85 -6.35 7.43
CA TYR A 65 3.94 -5.68 8.73
C TYR A 65 3.97 -6.69 9.87
N LYS A 66 3.03 -7.65 9.90
CA LYS A 66 3.00 -8.69 10.93
C LYS A 66 4.31 -9.48 11.01
N ARG A 67 4.89 -9.82 9.85
CA ARG A 67 6.12 -10.62 9.76
C ARG A 67 7.39 -9.85 10.13
N LYS A 68 7.44 -8.54 9.89
CA LYS A 68 8.62 -7.71 10.16
C LYS A 68 8.59 -7.10 11.56
N MET A 69 7.42 -6.67 12.01
CA MET A 69 7.27 -5.91 13.26
C MET A 69 6.87 -6.77 14.46
N PHE A 70 6.46 -8.03 14.23
CA PHE A 70 6.02 -8.96 15.27
C PHE A 70 5.11 -8.29 16.33
N PRO A 71 4.03 -7.60 15.90
CA PRO A 71 3.18 -6.89 16.84
C PRO A 71 2.48 -7.88 17.78
N ASP A 72 2.05 -7.38 18.94
CA ASP A 72 1.29 -8.18 19.91
C ASP A 72 0.08 -8.86 19.25
N SER A 73 -0.32 -10.02 19.78
CA SER A 73 -1.46 -10.80 19.29
C SER A 73 -2.78 -10.02 19.27
N THR A 74 -2.93 -9.02 20.15
CA THR A 74 -4.10 -8.15 20.27
C THR A 74 -4.02 -6.89 19.41
N PHE A 75 -2.88 -6.65 18.76
CA PHE A 75 -2.67 -5.45 17.94
C PHE A 75 -3.67 -5.40 16.78
N GLN A 76 -4.28 -4.23 16.58
CA GLN A 76 -5.13 -3.93 15.45
C GLN A 76 -4.83 -2.50 14.97
N PHE A 77 -4.74 -2.30 13.66
CA PHE A 77 -4.76 -0.96 13.10
C PHE A 77 -6.10 -0.31 13.37
N THR A 78 -6.08 0.99 13.66
CA THR A 78 -7.33 1.75 13.77
C THR A 78 -8.03 1.84 12.41
N GLY A 79 -9.32 2.18 12.43
CA GLY A 79 -10.07 2.42 11.20
C GLY A 79 -9.43 3.53 10.35
N LEU A 80 -8.86 4.55 10.99
CA LEU A 80 -8.18 5.66 10.32
C LEU A 80 -6.86 5.22 9.67
N GLN A 81 -6.02 4.48 10.40
CA GLN A 81 -4.78 3.90 9.85
C GLN A 81 -5.07 2.97 8.66
N SER A 82 -6.13 2.17 8.75
CA SER A 82 -6.57 1.30 7.66
C SER A 82 -6.97 2.09 6.41
N GLN A 83 -7.68 3.21 6.59
CA GLN A 83 -8.05 4.11 5.49
C GLN A 83 -6.82 4.77 4.85
N TYR A 84 -5.86 5.20 5.66
CA TYR A 84 -4.63 5.81 5.18
C TYR A 84 -3.76 4.85 4.38
N MET A 85 -3.56 3.61 4.86
CA MET A 85 -2.87 2.57 4.08
C MET A 85 -3.60 2.28 2.76
N GLY A 86 -4.94 2.25 2.78
CA GLY A 86 -5.76 2.09 1.59
C GLY A 86 -5.61 3.22 0.59
N ALA A 87 -5.59 4.48 1.07
CA ALA A 87 -5.35 5.66 0.24
C ALA A 87 -3.96 5.62 -0.39
N LEU A 88 -2.93 5.29 0.40
CA LEU A 88 -1.55 5.20 -0.09
C LEU A 88 -1.40 4.12 -1.16
N MET A 89 -1.88 2.90 -0.91
CA MET A 89 -1.81 1.83 -1.90
C MET A 89 -2.67 2.13 -3.14
N GLY A 90 -3.82 2.79 -2.95
CA GLY A 90 -4.63 3.28 -4.06
C GLY A 90 -3.89 4.32 -4.90
N PHE A 91 -3.14 5.22 -4.26
CA PHE A 91 -2.32 6.20 -4.94
C PHE A 91 -1.25 5.54 -5.81
N VAL A 92 -0.46 4.64 -5.19
CA VAL A 92 0.61 3.90 -5.88
C VAL A 92 0.06 3.11 -7.06
N PHE A 93 -0.97 2.29 -6.85
CA PHE A 93 -1.47 1.43 -7.92
C PHE A 93 -2.11 2.21 -9.06
N LYS A 94 -2.93 3.23 -8.77
CA LYS A 94 -3.64 3.99 -9.81
C LYS A 94 -2.76 5.00 -10.52
N PHE A 95 -2.07 5.85 -9.76
CA PHE A 95 -1.43 7.05 -10.32
C PHE A 95 0.04 6.84 -10.63
N VAL A 96 0.70 5.86 -9.99
CA VAL A 96 2.13 5.60 -10.21
C VAL A 96 2.35 4.37 -11.08
N LEU A 97 1.69 3.26 -10.76
CA LEU A 97 1.84 1.99 -11.48
C LEU A 97 0.88 1.85 -12.67
N GLY A 98 -0.10 2.73 -12.80
CA GLY A 98 -0.98 2.78 -13.98
C GLY A 98 -2.00 1.66 -14.06
N TYR A 99 -2.50 1.13 -12.93
CA TYR A 99 -3.66 0.25 -12.93
C TYR A 99 -4.93 1.04 -13.29
N GLN A 100 -5.65 0.58 -14.31
CA GLN A 100 -6.74 1.34 -14.94
C GLN A 100 -8.11 1.11 -14.29
N SER A 101 -8.28 0.02 -13.57
CA SER A 101 -9.55 -0.31 -12.92
C SER A 101 -9.36 -0.94 -11.55
N GLN A 102 -10.47 -1.10 -10.83
CA GLN A 102 -10.50 -1.74 -9.52
C GLN A 102 -11.69 -2.67 -9.39
N LYS A 103 -11.53 -3.75 -8.63
CA LYS A 103 -12.63 -4.63 -8.24
C LYS A 103 -13.29 -4.09 -6.97
N GLU A 104 -14.50 -4.58 -6.71
CA GLU A 104 -15.15 -4.51 -5.39
C GLU A 104 -14.17 -4.79 -4.24
N ARG A 105 -14.42 -4.12 -3.10
CA ARG A 105 -13.67 -4.31 -1.87
C ARG A 105 -13.68 -5.78 -1.44
N CYS A 106 -12.51 -6.39 -1.43
CA CYS A 106 -12.34 -7.77 -0.99
C CYS A 106 -12.26 -7.84 0.54
N LYS A 107 -12.80 -8.91 1.13
CA LYS A 107 -12.70 -9.18 2.56
C LYS A 107 -11.25 -9.51 2.96
N VAL A 108 -10.76 -8.89 4.03
CA VAL A 108 -9.40 -9.06 4.58
C VAL A 108 -9.45 -9.63 6.00
N GLU A 109 -10.17 -8.98 6.91
CA GLU A 109 -10.29 -9.33 8.35
C GLU A 109 -8.95 -9.68 9.01
N PHE A 110 -7.97 -8.78 8.90
CA PHE A 110 -6.62 -9.02 9.41
C PHE A 110 -5.99 -7.74 9.96
N LEU A 111 -5.50 -7.80 11.21
CA LEU A 111 -4.93 -6.66 11.95
C LEU A 111 -5.80 -5.39 11.89
N GLY A 112 -7.11 -5.50 12.03
CA GLY A 112 -8.05 -4.37 12.03
C GLY A 112 -8.52 -3.94 10.63
N VAL A 113 -7.87 -4.42 9.57
CA VAL A 113 -8.30 -4.16 8.18
C VAL A 113 -9.42 -5.13 7.80
N LYS A 114 -10.65 -4.61 7.72
CA LYS A 114 -11.83 -5.40 7.36
C LYS A 114 -11.88 -5.72 5.86
N THR A 115 -11.66 -4.72 5.03
CA THR A 115 -11.74 -4.82 3.57
C THR A 115 -10.66 -4.00 2.87
N ALA A 116 -10.25 -4.40 1.68
CA ALA A 116 -9.31 -3.65 0.85
C ALA A 116 -9.63 -3.78 -0.64
N THR A 117 -9.28 -2.75 -1.41
CA THR A 117 -9.49 -2.71 -2.87
C THR A 117 -8.41 -3.50 -3.59
N ARG A 118 -8.81 -4.33 -4.56
CA ARG A 118 -7.91 -4.93 -5.55
C ARG A 118 -7.92 -4.08 -6.82
N PHE A 119 -6.77 -3.91 -7.44
CA PHE A 119 -6.61 -3.16 -8.69
C PHE A 119 -6.40 -4.13 -9.86
N LEU A 120 -6.91 -3.78 -11.02
CA LEU A 120 -6.91 -4.61 -12.23
C LEU A 120 -6.33 -3.82 -13.41
N GLU A 121 -6.01 -4.55 -14.48
CA GLU A 121 -5.50 -3.95 -15.73
C GLU A 121 -4.22 -3.13 -15.50
N GLY A 122 -3.31 -3.69 -14.69
CA GLY A 122 -1.97 -3.15 -14.48
C GLY A 122 -1.02 -3.53 -15.63
N PRO A 123 -0.01 -2.70 -15.92
CA PRO A 123 1.03 -3.05 -16.88
C PRO A 123 2.00 -4.09 -16.29
N VAL A 124 2.83 -4.69 -17.15
CA VAL A 124 3.99 -5.49 -16.70
C VAL A 124 5.08 -4.51 -16.24
N ILE A 125 5.50 -4.63 -14.98
CA ILE A 125 6.48 -3.72 -14.37
C ILE A 125 7.58 -4.53 -13.69
N ASP A 126 8.83 -4.25 -14.07
CA ASP A 126 10.00 -4.66 -13.32
C ASP A 126 10.44 -3.52 -12.40
N PHE A 127 10.79 -3.85 -11.15
CA PHE A 127 11.23 -2.88 -10.15
C PHE A 127 12.73 -3.00 -9.94
N GLU A 128 13.39 -1.84 -9.88
CA GLU A 128 14.82 -1.69 -9.58
C GLU A 128 14.99 -0.55 -8.58
N GLU A 129 16.17 -0.47 -7.94
CA GLU A 129 16.48 0.57 -6.96
C GLU A 129 16.53 1.98 -7.58
#